data_AF-A0A367M3A8-F1
#
_entry.id   AF-A0A367M3A8-F1
#
_cell.length_a   1.000
_cell.length_b   1.000
_cell.length_c   1.000
_cell.angle_alpha   90.00
_cell.angle_beta   90.00
_cell.angle_gamma   90.00
#
_symmetry.space_group_name_H-M   'P 1'
#
loop_
_entity.id
_entity.type
_entity.pdbx_description
1 polymer ?
#
loop_
_entity_poly.entity_id
_entity_poly.type
_entity_poly.pdbx_seq_one_letter_code
_entity_poly.pdbx_strand_id
1 'polypeptide(L)' 'LVLAVGTPGDDAEPYLIHNRKREDCRITAAPARAAAGTLVVDPLTAKRLRLSAGASVRAVPLSAQKRG' A
#
# COMPACT_ATOMS: atom_id res chain seq x y z
N LEU A 1 -5.47 5.46 -4.07
CA LEU A 1 -4.19 6.09 -3.67
C LEU A 1 -3.20 5.90 -4.80
N VAL A 2 -2.22 6.78 -4.93
CA VAL A 2 -1.08 6.62 -5.84
C VAL A 2 0.05 5.92 -5.10
N LEU A 3 0.71 4.95 -5.72
CA LEU A 3 1.84 4.24 -5.11
C LEU A 3 3.11 5.11 -5.16
N ALA A 4 3.77 5.28 -4.02
CA ALA A 4 5.15 5.73 -3.96
C ALA A 4 6.02 4.60 -3.37
N VAL A 5 7.26 4.50 -3.85
CA VAL A 5 8.21 3.49 -3.39
C VAL A 5 9.34 4.17 -2.63
N GLY A 6 9.54 3.78 -1.38
CA GLY A 6 10.52 4.37 -0.47
C GLY A 6 10.45 3.72 0.91
N THR A 7 11.03 4.33 1.93
CA THR A 7 10.91 3.83 3.30
C THR A 7 9.62 4.39 3.93
N PRO A 8 8.65 3.57 4.35
CA PRO A 8 7.39 4.05 4.93
C PRO A 8 7.55 4.88 6.20
N GLY A 9 8.64 4.68 6.96
CA GLY A 9 8.94 5.34 8.23
C GLY A 9 8.54 4.50 9.45
N ASP A 10 8.91 4.95 10.65
CA ASP A 10 8.70 4.21 11.90
C ASP A 10 7.22 4.12 12.30
N ASP A 11 6.41 5.11 11.92
CA ASP A 11 4.96 5.15 12.15
C ASP A 11 4.16 4.40 11.05
N ALA A 12 4.79 3.47 10.34
CA ALA A 12 4.15 2.73 9.27
C ALA A 12 3.22 1.65 9.81
N GLU A 13 1.92 1.83 9.59
CA GLU A 13 0.90 0.88 10.00
C GLU A 13 0.73 -0.24 8.97
N PRO A 14 0.28 -1.44 9.36
CA PRO A 14 -0.03 -2.50 8.40
C PRO A 14 -1.28 -2.16 7.57
N TYR A 15 -1.17 -2.30 6.24
CA TYR A 15 -2.29 -2.17 5.30
C TYR A 15 -2.50 -3.46 4.52
N LEU A 16 -3.75 -3.76 4.19
CA LEU A 16 -4.07 -4.68 3.09
C LEU A 16 -4.08 -3.90 1.78
N ILE A 17 -3.23 -4.28 0.84
CA ILE A 17 -2.96 -3.54 -0.39
C ILE A 17 -3.30 -4.41 -1.60
N HIS A 18 -4.13 -3.88 -2.51
CA HIS A 18 -4.55 -4.50 -3.75
C HIS A 18 -4.06 -3.68 -4.95
N ASN A 19 -3.48 -4.36 -5.94
CA ASN A 19 -2.89 -3.74 -7.13
C ASN A 19 -3.89 -3.20 -8.17
N ARG A 20 -5.20 -3.35 -7.92
CA ARG A 20 -6.32 -2.89 -8.78
C ARG A 20 -6.37 -3.51 -10.18
N LYS A 21 -5.61 -4.57 -10.44
CA LYS A 21 -5.65 -5.28 -11.72
C LYS A 21 -6.61 -6.46 -11.66
N ARG A 22 -7.30 -6.75 -12.77
CA ARG A 22 -8.12 -7.96 -12.92
C ARG A 22 -7.23 -9.16 -13.25
N GLU A 23 -6.46 -9.04 -14.33
CA GLU A 23 -5.41 -10.00 -14.68
C GLU A 23 -4.15 -9.73 -13.86
N ASP A 24 -3.43 -10.78 -13.45
CA ASP A 24 -2.30 -10.68 -12.51
C ASP A 24 -2.66 -9.92 -11.22
N CYS A 25 -3.89 -10.13 -10.71
CA CYS A 25 -4.31 -9.56 -9.43
C CYS A 25 -3.33 -9.97 -8.32
N ARG A 26 -2.89 -8.98 -7.54
CA ARG A 26 -2.01 -9.16 -6.38
C ARG A 26 -2.60 -8.44 -5.19
N ILE A 27 -2.64 -9.13 -4.06
CA ILE A 27 -2.99 -8.59 -2.75
C ILE A 27 -1.89 -8.98 -1.77
N THR A 28 -1.47 -8.05 -0.91
CA THR A 28 -0.51 -8.32 0.15
C THR A 28 -0.79 -7.45 1.37
N ALA A 29 -0.36 -7.90 2.55
CA ALA A 29 -0.31 -7.09 3.76
C ALA A 29 1.12 -6.60 3.98
N ALA A 30 1.30 -5.31 4.21
CA ALA A 30 2.62 -4.74 4.47
C ALA A 30 2.52 -3.43 5.27
N PRO A 31 3.58 -3.05 6.02
CA PRO A 31 3.72 -1.72 6.58
C PRO A 31 3.66 -0.67 5.46
N ALA A 32 2.83 0.35 5.63
CA ALA A 32 2.68 1.42 4.68
C ALA A 32 2.30 2.73 5.37
N ARG A 33 2.63 3.85 4.74
CA ARG A 33 2.24 5.16 5.21
C ARG A 33 1.37 5.85 4.16
N ALA A 34 0.15 6.20 4.54
CA ALA A 34 -0.75 6.98 3.70
C ALA A 34 -0.62 8.47 4.02
N ALA A 35 -0.31 9.30 3.02
CA ALA A 35 -0.23 10.75 3.17
C ALA A 35 -0.63 11.45 1.87
N ALA A 36 -1.50 12.46 1.96
CA ALA A 36 -1.91 13.31 0.82
C ALA A 36 -2.30 12.52 -0.45
N GLY A 37 -3.07 11.43 -0.30
CA GLY A 37 -3.53 10.59 -1.43
C GLY A 37 -2.50 9.59 -1.97
N THR A 38 -1.30 9.57 -1.41
CA THR A 38 -0.21 8.64 -1.76
C THR A 38 -0.09 7.56 -0.70
N LEU A 39 0.23 6.34 -1.13
CA LEU A 39 0.61 5.23 -0.26
C LEU A 39 2.09 4.93 -0.48
N VAL A 40 2.91 5.18 0.53
CA VAL A 40 4.34 4.85 0.54
C VAL A 40 4.52 3.43 1.03
N VAL A 41 5.20 2.60 0.24
CA VAL A 41 5.58 1.21 0.58
C VAL A 41 7.06 0.97 0.28
N ASP A 42 7.63 -0.05 0.90
CA ASP A 42 8.99 -0.50 0.58
C ASP A 42 9.08 -1.12 -0.84
N PRO A 43 10.31 -1.21 -1.42
CA PRO A 43 10.52 -1.78 -2.75
C PRO A 43 10.09 -3.24 -2.90
N LEU A 44 10.22 -4.07 -1.86
CA LEU A 44 9.83 -5.48 -1.90
C LEU A 44 8.30 -5.61 -1.99
N THR A 45 7.57 -4.78 -1.27
CA THR A 45 6.11 -4.69 -1.31
C THR A 45 5.63 -4.27 -2.70
N ALA A 46 6.24 -3.23 -3.30
CA ALA A 46 5.93 -2.83 -4.68
C ALA A 46 6.20 -3.96 -5.71
N LYS A 47 7.33 -4.68 -5.55
CA LYS A 47 7.67 -5.84 -6.38
C LYS A 47 6.65 -6.97 -6.25
N ARG A 48 6.20 -7.29 -5.03
CA ARG A 48 5.16 -8.31 -4.77
C ARG A 48 3.81 -7.94 -5.41
N LEU A 49 3.47 -6.66 -5.40
CA LEU A 49 2.26 -6.11 -6.04
C LEU A 49 2.39 -6.03 -7.58
N ARG A 50 3.61 -6.15 -8.11
CA ARG A 50 3.95 -5.94 -9.53
C ARG A 50 3.52 -4.57 -10.03
N LEU A 51 3.83 -3.54 -9.23
CA LEU A 51 3.52 -2.15 -9.53
C LEU A 51 4.78 -1.29 -9.45
N SER A 52 4.79 -0.23 -10.26
CA SER A 52 5.79 0.84 -10.23
C SER A 52 5.23 2.06 -9.50
N ALA A 53 6.11 2.97 -9.06
CA ALA A 53 5.69 4.27 -8.54
C ALA A 53 4.78 5.00 -9.54
N GLY A 54 3.78 5.73 -9.03
CA GLY A 54 2.74 6.37 -9.84
C GLY A 54 1.53 5.47 -10.15
N ALA A 55 1.61 4.15 -9.93
CA ALA A 55 0.49 3.25 -10.17
C ALA A 55 -0.67 3.46 -9.18
N SER A 56 -1.89 3.16 -9.62
CA SER A 56 -3.09 3.21 -8.77
C SER A 56 -3.19 1.97 -7.88
N VAL A 57 -3.45 2.19 -6.59
CA VAL A 57 -3.65 1.11 -5.61
C VAL A 57 -4.90 1.34 -4.76
N ARG A 58 -5.48 0.24 -4.28
CA ARG A 58 -6.46 0.25 -3.19
C ARG A 58 -5.74 -0.26 -1.94
N ALA A 59 -5.84 0.47 -0.84
CA ALA A 59 -5.31 0.03 0.43
C ALA A 59 -6.30 0.34 1.55
N VAL A 60 -6.33 -0.51 2.56
CA VAL A 60 -7.12 -0.32 3.78
C VAL A 60 -6.24 -0.63 4.98
N PRO A 61 -6.24 0.20 6.04
CA PRO A 61 -5.52 -0.12 7.28
C PRO A 61 -6.04 -1.45 7.86
N LEU A 62 -5.13 -2.28 8.37
CA LEU A 62 -5.48 -3.52 9.06
C LEU A 62 -5.80 -3.30 10.54
N SER A 63 -5.32 -2.19 11.11
CA SER A 63 -5.76 -1.79 12.44
C SER A 63 -7.27 -1.55 12.40
N ALA A 64 -7.99 -2.18 13.33
CA ALA A 64 -9.41 -1.91 13.50
C ALA A 64 -9.54 -0.42 13.79
N GLN A 65 -10.07 0.34 12.83
CA GLN A 65 -10.52 1.68 13.10
C GLN A 65 -11.54 1.54 14.23
N LYS A 66 -11.17 1.94 15.46
CA LYS A 66 -12.16 2.22 16.49
C LYS A 66 -13.09 3.22 15.83
N ARG A 67 -14.29 2.74 15.47
CA ARG A 67 -15.40 3.64 15.21
C ARG A 67 -15.54 4.43 16.50
N GLY A 68 -15.16 5.71 16.45
CA GLY A 68 -15.55 6.67 17.48
C GLY A 68 -17.06 6.72 17.57
#